data_AF-A0A4Q0T291-F1
#
_entry.id   AF-A0A4Q0T291-F1
#
_cell.length_a   1.000
_cell.length_b   1.000
_cell.length_c   1.000
_cell.angle_alpha   90.00
_cell.angle_beta   90.00
_cell.angle_gamma   90.00
#
_symmetry.space_group_name_H-M   'P 1'
#
loop_
_entity.id
_entity.type
_entity.pdbx_description
1 polymer ?
#
loop_
_entity_poly.entity_id
_entity_poly.type
_entity_poly.pdbx_seq_one_letter_code
_entity_poly.pdbx_strand_id
1 'polypeptide(L)'
;MMGSFSASPVPQPVIDALTDVSVSSTVGTQAGFQLRFTMGKQSVVQKMLNAGAFDPRQRVIIAVTINGATEVLMDGIITRQDISPSDKPGKSTLSITGLDLTALMDFLDLTGIPYPALPDFAIVELILAKYAVLGVIPLAIPASIPQIENPLDRFIKQQGSDYSFISAMARGVGAVFYLDPGPTPGKSLAYWGPDISKLFGSPQSALTINFDANTNRRSCLTTGVACDVSMR
;
A
#
# COMPACT_ATOMS: atom_id res chain seq x y z
N MET A 1 4.99 -3.36 11.32
CA MET A 1 4.52 -2.33 12.29
C MET A 1 3.00 -2.28 12.21
N MET A 2 2.31 -1.96 13.31
CA MET A 2 0.84 -1.87 13.33
C MET A 2 0.34 -0.74 14.25
N GLY A 3 -0.88 -0.26 14.00
CA GLY A 3 -1.59 0.71 14.84
C GLY A 3 -2.74 1.35 14.08
N SER A 4 -3.52 2.24 14.71
CA SER A 4 -4.68 2.84 14.02
C SER A 4 -4.24 3.91 13.02
N PHE A 5 -3.61 4.97 13.53
CA PHE A 5 -3.26 6.16 12.74
C PHE A 5 -1.75 6.22 12.46
N SER A 6 -0.96 6.13 13.53
CA SER A 6 0.46 5.82 13.49
C SER A 6 0.67 4.34 13.73
N ALA A 7 1.62 3.76 13.01
CA ALA A 7 2.03 2.38 13.23
C ALA A 7 3.33 2.36 14.05
N SER A 8 3.41 1.42 14.99
CA SER A 8 4.60 1.19 15.81
C SER A 8 5.14 -0.22 15.58
N PRO A 9 6.43 -0.47 15.87
CA PRO A 9 6.97 -1.83 15.87
C PRO A 9 6.11 -2.76 16.73
N VAL A 10 5.80 -3.94 16.20
CA VAL A 10 5.07 -4.96 16.96
C VAL A 10 6.03 -5.70 17.91
N PRO A 11 5.54 -6.29 19.00
CA PRO A 11 6.37 -7.13 19.86
C PRO A 11 7.03 -8.27 19.08
N GLN A 12 8.27 -8.62 19.45
CA GLN A 12 9.03 -9.69 18.79
C GLN A 12 8.24 -11.01 18.66
N PRO A 13 7.46 -11.47 19.67
CA PRO A 13 6.66 -12.70 19.53
C PRO A 13 5.59 -12.68 18.42
N VAL A 14 5.22 -11.51 17.90
CA VAL A 14 4.33 -11.37 16.74
C VAL A 14 5.10 -11.59 15.44
N ILE A 15 6.34 -11.09 15.36
CA ILE A 15 7.24 -11.33 14.23
C ILE A 15 7.58 -12.82 14.16
N ASP A 16 7.92 -13.45 15.29
CA ASP A 16 8.27 -14.87 15.35
C ASP A 16 7.08 -15.78 14.97
N ALA A 17 5.85 -15.30 15.15
CA ALA A 17 4.65 -16.03 14.79
C ALA A 17 4.27 -15.88 13.31
N LEU A 18 4.85 -14.92 12.58
CA LEU A 18 4.57 -14.66 11.17
C LEU A 18 5.19 -15.76 10.31
N THR A 19 4.35 -16.48 9.58
CA THR A 19 4.73 -17.63 8.74
C THR A 19 4.76 -17.32 7.26
N ASP A 20 3.95 -16.35 6.82
CA ASP A 20 3.86 -15.96 5.42
C ASP A 20 3.58 -14.48 5.30
N VAL A 21 4.24 -13.86 4.32
CA VAL A 21 4.02 -12.49 3.88
C VAL A 21 3.91 -12.49 2.37
N SER A 22 2.80 -11.99 1.86
CA SER A 22 2.59 -11.76 0.43
C SER A 22 2.24 -10.30 0.19
N VAL A 23 2.95 -9.66 -0.72
CA VAL A 23 2.67 -8.30 -1.20
C VAL A 23 2.48 -8.36 -2.69
N SER A 24 1.39 -7.78 -3.18
CA SER A 24 1.06 -7.70 -4.60
C SER A 24 0.82 -6.25 -5.00
N SER A 25 1.50 -5.80 -6.06
CA SER A 25 1.27 -4.49 -6.66
C SER A 25 1.04 -4.69 -8.16
N THR A 26 0.03 -4.01 -8.70
CA THR A 26 -0.27 -4.02 -10.13
C THR A 26 -0.66 -2.61 -10.53
N VAL A 27 0.02 -2.07 -11.54
CA VAL A 27 -0.18 -0.69 -12.01
C VAL A 27 -1.65 -0.47 -12.37
N GLY A 28 -2.22 0.62 -11.86
CA GLY A 28 -3.62 0.99 -12.10
C GLY A 28 -4.64 0.24 -11.23
N THR A 29 -4.19 -0.57 -10.26
CA THR A 29 -5.02 -1.21 -9.24
C THR A 29 -4.45 -0.96 -7.86
N GLN A 30 -5.27 -1.12 -6.82
CA GLN A 30 -4.81 -0.96 -5.44
C GLN A 30 -3.83 -2.07 -5.09
N ALA A 31 -2.69 -1.71 -4.48
CA ALA A 31 -1.78 -2.73 -3.98
C ALA A 31 -2.40 -3.44 -2.77
N GLY A 32 -2.09 -4.73 -2.63
CA GLY A 32 -2.64 -5.61 -1.61
C GLY A 32 -1.57 -6.38 -0.86
N PHE A 33 -1.89 -6.80 0.35
CA PHE A 33 -1.04 -7.65 1.15
C PHE A 33 -1.83 -8.74 1.87
N GLN A 34 -1.13 -9.83 2.17
CA GLN A 34 -1.61 -10.89 3.04
C GLN A 34 -0.52 -11.28 4.04
N LEU A 35 -0.90 -11.43 5.30
CA LEU A 35 -0.04 -11.90 6.38
C LEU A 35 -0.67 -13.12 7.02
N ARG A 36 0.12 -14.15 7.32
CA ARG A 36 -0.34 -15.33 8.05
C ARG A 36 0.49 -15.57 9.30
N PHE A 37 -0.19 -15.65 10.44
CA PHE A 37 0.43 -15.91 11.73
C PHE A 37 0.02 -17.27 12.26
N THR A 38 0.94 -17.96 12.93
CA THR A 38 0.58 -19.02 13.87
C THR A 38 0.00 -18.41 15.14
N MET A 39 -1.01 -19.05 15.72
CA MET A 39 -1.72 -18.54 16.88
C MET A 39 -1.94 -19.65 17.91
N GLY A 40 -1.20 -19.55 19.02
CA GLY A 40 -1.39 -20.41 20.18
C GLY A 40 -2.36 -19.82 21.20
N LYS A 41 -2.91 -20.67 22.09
CA LYS A 41 -3.67 -20.22 23.26
C LYS A 41 -2.79 -19.30 24.13
N GLN A 42 -3.34 -18.18 24.60
CA GLN A 42 -2.64 -17.19 25.43
C GLN A 42 -1.38 -16.56 24.80
N SER A 43 -1.15 -16.77 23.50
CA SER A 43 -0.05 -16.15 22.75
C SER A 43 -0.21 -14.62 22.67
N VAL A 44 0.89 -13.92 22.40
CA VAL A 44 0.85 -12.46 22.17
C VAL A 44 -0.05 -12.13 20.98
N VAL A 45 0.00 -12.92 19.91
CA VAL A 45 -0.90 -12.77 18.75
C VAL A 45 -2.36 -12.85 19.17
N GLN A 46 -2.74 -13.87 19.96
CA GLN A 46 -4.11 -14.00 20.48
C GLN A 46 -4.53 -12.83 21.37
N LYS A 47 -3.62 -12.33 22.22
CA LYS A 47 -3.91 -11.17 23.09
C LYS A 47 -4.12 -9.90 22.26
N MET A 48 -3.29 -9.67 21.25
CA MET A 48 -3.41 -8.54 20.33
C MET A 48 -4.67 -8.62 19.47
N LEU A 49 -5.03 -9.84 19.03
CA LEU A 49 -6.30 -10.13 18.36
C LEU A 49 -7.49 -9.73 19.22
N ASN A 50 -7.50 -10.17 20.48
CA ASN A 50 -8.58 -9.83 21.41
C ASN A 50 -8.63 -8.34 21.75
N ALA A 51 -7.52 -7.61 21.59
CA ALA A 51 -7.42 -6.17 21.79
C ALA A 51 -7.76 -5.35 20.52
N GLY A 52 -8.14 -6.01 19.42
CA GLY A 52 -8.52 -5.35 18.16
C GLY A 52 -7.35 -4.86 17.30
N ALA A 53 -6.11 -5.29 17.58
CA ALA A 53 -4.93 -4.84 16.83
C ALA A 53 -4.89 -5.36 15.38
N PHE A 54 -5.73 -6.33 15.06
CA PHE A 54 -5.87 -6.93 13.73
C PHE A 54 -7.23 -6.64 13.07
N ASP A 55 -8.05 -5.78 13.70
CA ASP A 55 -9.37 -5.44 13.18
C ASP A 55 -9.26 -4.63 11.87
N PRO A 56 -10.29 -4.65 11.02
CA PRO A 56 -10.34 -3.78 9.85
C PRO A 56 -10.12 -2.30 10.20
N ARG A 57 -9.40 -1.59 9.33
CA ARG A 57 -8.92 -0.20 9.45
C ARG A 57 -7.71 0.01 10.36
N GLN A 58 -7.16 -1.02 11.00
CA GLN A 58 -5.82 -0.91 11.56
C GLN A 58 -4.79 -0.77 10.43
N ARG A 59 -3.87 0.18 10.57
CA ARG A 59 -2.74 0.38 9.67
C ARG A 59 -1.67 -0.68 9.91
N VAL A 60 -1.12 -1.19 8.82
CA VAL A 60 -0.05 -2.16 8.77
C VAL A 60 1.03 -1.64 7.85
N ILE A 61 2.26 -1.62 8.35
CA ILE A 61 3.45 -1.30 7.55
C ILE A 61 4.34 -2.53 7.55
N ILE A 62 4.61 -3.05 6.35
CA ILE A 62 5.52 -4.17 6.13
C ILE A 62 6.85 -3.55 5.69
N ALA A 63 7.87 -3.76 6.51
CA ALA A 63 9.22 -3.31 6.20
C ALA A 63 10.20 -4.45 6.50
N VAL A 64 11.24 -4.56 5.68
CA VAL A 64 12.32 -5.54 5.82
C VAL A 64 13.64 -4.82 6.01
N THR A 65 14.47 -5.32 6.90
CA THR A 65 15.82 -4.78 7.11
C THR A 65 16.83 -5.78 6.59
N ILE A 66 17.65 -5.35 5.63
CA ILE A 66 18.70 -6.17 5.01
C ILE A 66 20.00 -5.36 5.06
N ASN A 67 21.06 -5.93 5.63
CA ASN A 67 22.37 -5.27 5.78
C ASN A 67 22.30 -3.88 6.45
N GLY A 68 21.37 -3.70 7.38
CA GLY A 68 21.15 -2.42 8.08
C GLY A 68 20.34 -1.38 7.31
N ALA A 69 19.97 -1.64 6.05
CA ALA A 69 19.06 -0.80 5.28
C ALA A 69 17.62 -1.33 5.43
N THR A 70 16.68 -0.44 5.73
CA THR A 70 15.25 -0.76 5.84
C THR A 70 14.55 -0.38 4.55
N GLU A 71 13.83 -1.34 3.96
CA GLU A 71 12.99 -1.17 2.78
C GLU A 71 11.53 -1.37 3.18
N VAL A 72 10.65 -0.45 2.79
CA VAL A 72 9.20 -0.57 3.02
C VAL A 72 8.58 -1.27 1.83
N LEU A 73 7.90 -2.38 2.09
CA LEU A 73 7.24 -3.19 1.06
C LEU A 73 5.77 -2.81 0.90
N MET A 74 5.13 -2.36 1.98
CA MET A 74 3.71 -2.00 1.98
C MET A 74 3.41 -1.03 3.14
N ASP A 75 2.56 -0.06 2.88
CA ASP A 75 1.90 0.77 3.89
C ASP A 75 0.40 0.80 3.57
N GLY A 76 -0.41 0.21 4.44
CA GLY A 76 -1.80 -0.06 4.13
C GLY A 76 -2.68 -0.27 5.35
N ILE A 77 -3.93 -0.64 5.10
CA ILE A 77 -4.92 -0.95 6.13
C ILE A 77 -5.42 -2.39 6.00
N ILE A 78 -5.77 -2.98 7.14
CA ILE A 78 -6.47 -4.25 7.18
C ILE A 78 -7.88 -4.07 6.62
N THR A 79 -8.27 -4.93 5.69
CA THR A 79 -9.61 -4.99 5.11
C THR A 79 -10.34 -6.26 5.53
N ARG A 80 -9.60 -7.34 5.83
CA ARG A 80 -10.18 -8.62 6.22
C ARG A 80 -9.29 -9.38 7.20
N GLN A 81 -9.95 -10.07 8.12
CA GLN A 81 -9.35 -10.89 9.16
C GLN A 81 -10.06 -12.24 9.20
N ASP A 82 -9.31 -13.33 9.07
CA ASP A 82 -9.82 -14.70 9.10
C ASP A 82 -9.05 -15.54 10.10
N ILE A 83 -9.74 -16.42 10.84
CA ILE A 83 -9.15 -17.36 11.78
C ILE A 83 -9.46 -18.77 11.29
N SER A 84 -8.42 -19.60 11.17
CA SER A 84 -8.56 -21.03 10.94
C SER A 84 -8.12 -21.79 12.19
N PRO A 85 -9.07 -22.28 13.01
CA PRO A 85 -8.75 -23.02 14.23
C PRO A 85 -8.09 -24.36 13.94
N SER A 86 -7.30 -24.85 14.90
CA SER A 86 -6.79 -26.23 14.90
C SER A 86 -6.87 -26.84 16.29
N ASP A 87 -7.17 -28.15 16.34
CA ASP A 87 -7.20 -28.93 17.59
C ASP A 87 -5.79 -29.24 18.12
N LYS A 88 -4.76 -29.03 17.29
CA LYS A 88 -3.37 -29.17 17.70
C LYS A 88 -2.89 -27.87 18.35
N PRO A 89 -2.31 -27.90 19.57
CA PRO A 89 -1.79 -26.71 20.23
C PRO A 89 -0.81 -25.93 19.33
N GLY A 90 -1.03 -24.63 19.17
CA GLY A 90 -0.17 -23.74 18.38
C GLY A 90 -0.30 -23.87 16.87
N LYS A 91 -1.29 -24.61 16.37
CA LYS A 91 -1.52 -24.80 14.92
C LYS A 91 -2.70 -24.00 14.35
N SER A 92 -3.45 -23.27 15.17
CA SER A 92 -4.42 -22.30 14.65
C SER A 92 -3.68 -21.22 13.88
N THR A 93 -4.30 -20.70 12.82
CA THR A 93 -3.71 -19.63 12.02
C THR A 93 -4.63 -18.41 11.99
N LEU A 94 -4.00 -17.23 12.01
CA LEU A 94 -4.64 -15.94 11.81
C LEU A 94 -4.17 -15.40 10.46
N SER A 95 -5.10 -15.14 9.55
CA SER A 95 -4.82 -14.57 8.23
C SER A 95 -5.36 -13.15 8.17
N ILE A 96 -4.50 -12.20 7.81
CA ILE A 96 -4.82 -10.78 7.68
C ILE A 96 -4.65 -10.41 6.22
N THR A 97 -5.68 -9.82 5.63
CA THR A 97 -5.63 -9.27 4.27
C THR A 97 -5.87 -7.78 4.34
N GLY A 98 -5.14 -7.04 3.51
CA GLY A 98 -5.29 -5.61 3.44
C GLY A 98 -4.92 -5.04 2.09
N LEU A 99 -5.18 -3.76 1.97
CA LEU A 99 -4.85 -2.94 0.80
C LEU A 99 -3.98 -1.78 1.26
N ASP A 100 -3.25 -1.16 0.33
CA ASP A 100 -2.50 0.07 0.61
C ASP A 100 -3.44 1.21 1.07
N LEU A 101 -2.85 2.37 1.41
CA LEU A 101 -3.63 3.53 1.90
C LEU A 101 -4.64 4.08 0.87
N THR A 102 -4.58 3.67 -0.40
CA THR A 102 -5.61 4.06 -1.38
C THR A 102 -6.98 3.46 -1.05
N ALA A 103 -7.06 2.39 -0.24
CA ALA A 103 -8.34 1.89 0.25
C ALA A 103 -9.10 2.90 1.12
N LEU A 104 -8.37 3.77 1.83
CA LEU A 104 -8.98 4.89 2.56
C LEU A 104 -9.43 6.02 1.61
N MET A 105 -8.82 6.11 0.43
CA MET A 105 -9.22 7.05 -0.62
C MET A 105 -10.49 6.60 -1.34
N ASP A 106 -10.82 5.31 -1.27
CA ASP A 106 -12.02 4.74 -1.90
C ASP A 106 -13.23 4.63 -0.93
N PHE A 107 -13.10 5.16 0.28
CA PHE A 107 -14.06 4.88 1.36
C PHE A 107 -15.35 5.72 1.31
N LEU A 108 -15.26 6.97 0.85
CA LEU A 108 -16.40 7.90 0.82
C LEU A 108 -16.76 8.26 -0.62
N ASP A 109 -18.05 8.29 -0.94
CA ASP A 109 -18.53 8.94 -2.16
C ASP A 109 -18.54 10.46 -1.93
N LEU A 110 -17.77 11.18 -2.75
CA LEU A 110 -17.59 12.62 -2.69
C LEU A 110 -18.11 13.30 -3.97
N THR A 111 -19.05 12.65 -4.65
CA THR A 111 -19.68 13.19 -5.85
C THR A 111 -20.22 14.61 -5.61
N GLY A 112 -19.84 15.52 -6.50
CA GLY A 112 -20.33 16.90 -6.52
C GLY A 112 -19.39 17.95 -5.93
N ILE A 113 -18.28 17.57 -5.28
CA ILE A 113 -17.27 18.55 -4.84
C ILE A 113 -16.72 19.30 -6.06
N PRO A 114 -16.81 20.65 -6.09
CA PRO A 114 -16.41 21.45 -7.24
C PRO A 114 -14.93 21.86 -7.18
N TYR A 115 -14.27 21.88 -8.34
CA TYR A 115 -12.89 22.35 -8.51
C TYR A 115 -12.81 23.43 -9.61
N PRO A 116 -13.22 24.68 -9.32
CA PRO A 116 -13.25 25.75 -10.32
C PRO A 116 -11.86 26.28 -10.63
N ALA A 117 -11.57 26.48 -11.93
CA ALA A 117 -10.35 27.11 -12.42
C ALA A 117 -9.02 26.46 -11.95
N LEU A 118 -9.05 25.16 -11.64
CA LEU A 118 -7.86 24.40 -11.28
C LEU A 118 -7.43 23.48 -12.42
N PRO A 119 -6.13 23.42 -12.76
CA PRO A 119 -5.61 22.37 -13.63
C PRO A 119 -5.64 21.01 -12.93
N ASP A 120 -5.71 19.94 -13.71
CA ASP A 120 -5.85 18.55 -13.21
C ASP A 120 -4.86 18.18 -12.09
N PHE A 121 -3.57 18.50 -12.26
CA PHE A 121 -2.56 18.17 -11.26
C PHE A 121 -2.84 18.85 -9.90
N ALA A 122 -3.34 20.10 -9.92
CA ALA A 122 -3.65 20.83 -8.70
C ALA A 122 -4.89 20.27 -7.99
N ILE A 123 -5.86 19.75 -8.76
CA ILE A 123 -7.02 19.03 -8.21
C ILE A 123 -6.55 17.74 -7.51
N VAL A 124 -5.68 16.98 -8.16
CA VAL A 124 -5.13 15.74 -7.60
C VAL A 124 -4.32 16.02 -6.32
N GLU A 125 -3.45 17.03 -6.34
CA GLU A 125 -2.69 17.49 -5.16
C GLU A 125 -3.61 17.86 -4.00
N LEU A 126 -4.67 18.64 -4.27
CA LEU A 126 -5.63 19.06 -3.26
C LEU A 126 -6.39 17.87 -2.65
N ILE A 127 -6.77 16.90 -3.47
CA ILE A 127 -7.41 15.66 -3.01
C ILE A 127 -6.46 14.86 -2.14
N LEU A 128 -5.23 14.64 -2.60
CA LEU A 128 -4.23 13.84 -1.90
C LEU A 128 -3.76 14.49 -0.59
N ALA A 129 -3.80 15.82 -0.49
CA ALA A 129 -3.43 16.55 0.72
C ALA A 129 -4.27 16.14 1.95
N LYS A 130 -5.51 15.64 1.77
CA LYS A 130 -6.34 15.08 2.85
C LYS A 130 -5.66 13.92 3.59
N TYR A 131 -4.79 13.19 2.89
CA TYR A 131 -4.12 12.00 3.41
C TYR A 131 -2.71 12.29 3.94
N ALA A 132 -2.26 13.54 3.92
CA ALA A 132 -0.98 13.96 4.50
C ALA A 132 -0.87 13.63 5.98
N VAL A 133 -2.00 13.61 6.68
CA VAL A 133 -2.10 13.23 8.09
C VAL A 133 -1.66 11.77 8.29
N LEU A 134 -1.87 10.88 7.32
CA LEU A 134 -1.39 9.50 7.31
C LEU A 134 0.07 9.38 6.83
N GLY A 135 0.72 10.49 6.47
CA GLY A 135 2.05 10.49 5.89
C GLY A 135 2.08 10.25 4.38
N VAL A 136 0.95 10.37 3.69
CA VAL A 136 0.92 10.37 2.22
C VAL A 136 1.47 11.70 1.72
N ILE A 137 2.48 11.63 0.85
CA ILE A 137 3.12 12.77 0.21
C ILE A 137 2.60 12.82 -1.23
N PRO A 138 1.82 13.84 -1.61
CA PRO A 138 1.36 14.00 -2.98
C PRO A 138 2.53 14.29 -3.95
N LEU A 139 2.45 13.73 -5.16
CA LEU A 139 3.29 14.10 -6.29
C LEU A 139 2.51 13.95 -7.60
N ALA A 140 1.81 15.01 -8.00
CA ALA A 140 1.16 15.12 -9.29
C ALA A 140 2.02 15.93 -10.27
N ILE A 141 2.45 15.28 -11.36
CA ILE A 141 3.30 15.90 -12.37
C ILE A 141 2.43 16.77 -13.30
N PRO A 142 2.70 18.07 -13.44
CA PRO A 142 1.97 18.93 -14.36
C PRO A 142 2.22 18.53 -15.81
N ALA A 143 1.18 18.53 -16.63
CA ALA A 143 1.33 18.41 -18.07
C ALA A 143 2.03 19.64 -18.65
N SER A 144 2.77 19.48 -19.75
CA SER A 144 3.45 20.60 -20.44
C SER A 144 2.49 21.70 -20.89
N ILE A 145 1.23 21.35 -21.17
CA ILE A 145 0.16 22.28 -21.49
C ILE A 145 -0.98 22.04 -20.47
N PRO A 146 -1.10 22.89 -19.44
CA PRO A 146 -2.16 22.72 -18.44
C PRO A 146 -3.53 22.95 -19.07
N GLN A 147 -4.46 22.03 -18.81
CA GLN A 147 -5.87 22.20 -19.18
C GLN A 147 -6.55 22.97 -18.05
N ILE A 148 -6.95 24.21 -18.31
CA ILE A 148 -7.73 25.03 -17.36
C ILE A 148 -9.00 25.48 -18.09
N GLU A 149 -10.15 25.11 -17.55
CA GLU A 149 -11.44 25.53 -18.07
C GLU A 149 -11.83 26.89 -17.49
N ASN A 150 -12.50 27.71 -18.31
CA ASN A 150 -13.15 28.92 -17.83
C ASN A 150 -14.32 28.54 -16.90
N PRO A 151 -14.27 28.90 -15.61
CA PRO A 151 -15.26 28.45 -14.63
C PRO A 151 -16.68 28.98 -14.90
N LEU A 152 -16.84 30.02 -15.74
CA LEU A 152 -18.14 30.52 -16.17
C LEU A 152 -18.82 29.60 -17.20
N ASP A 153 -18.05 28.78 -17.93
CA ASP A 153 -18.56 27.86 -18.94
C ASP A 153 -18.78 26.46 -18.35
N ARG A 154 -17.75 25.92 -17.69
CA ARG A 154 -17.76 24.61 -17.02
C ARG A 154 -16.65 24.55 -15.98
N PHE A 155 -16.86 23.72 -14.96
CA PHE A 155 -15.78 23.33 -14.05
C PHE A 155 -15.93 21.85 -13.65
N ILE A 156 -14.81 21.27 -13.24
CA ILE A 156 -14.72 19.87 -12.84
C ILE A 156 -15.45 19.69 -11.51
N LYS A 157 -16.25 18.62 -11.43
CA LYS A 157 -16.84 18.15 -10.17
C LYS A 157 -16.41 16.71 -9.95
N GLN A 158 -15.97 16.41 -8.73
CA GLN A 158 -15.65 15.05 -8.34
C GLN A 158 -16.83 14.11 -8.61
N GLN A 159 -16.53 12.89 -9.07
CA GLN A 159 -17.47 11.80 -9.25
C GLN A 159 -16.93 10.59 -8.49
N GLY A 160 -17.74 10.02 -7.60
CA GLY A 160 -17.35 8.91 -6.73
C GLY A 160 -16.35 9.31 -5.66
N SER A 161 -15.54 8.33 -5.26
CA SER A 161 -14.51 8.47 -4.23
C SER A 161 -13.27 9.22 -4.71
N ASP A 162 -12.38 9.56 -3.79
CA ASP A 162 -11.10 10.16 -4.14
C ASP A 162 -10.27 9.24 -5.02
N TYR A 163 -10.15 7.96 -4.65
CA TYR A 163 -9.40 6.97 -5.42
C TYR A 163 -9.92 6.79 -6.84
N SER A 164 -11.23 6.59 -6.97
CA SER A 164 -11.87 6.37 -8.28
C SER A 164 -11.75 7.59 -9.17
N PHE A 165 -11.91 8.80 -8.60
CA PHE A 165 -11.83 10.05 -9.32
C PHE A 165 -10.40 10.35 -9.82
N ILE A 166 -9.39 10.30 -8.94
CA ILE A 166 -7.99 10.55 -9.34
C ILE A 166 -7.49 9.50 -10.35
N SER A 167 -7.93 8.25 -10.22
CA SER A 167 -7.62 7.18 -11.18
C SER A 167 -8.32 7.40 -12.52
N ALA A 168 -9.55 7.93 -12.53
CA ALA A 168 -10.24 8.31 -13.76
C ALA A 168 -9.56 9.49 -14.45
N MET A 169 -9.16 10.52 -13.69
CA MET A 169 -8.39 11.64 -14.22
C MET A 169 -7.07 11.18 -14.84
N ALA A 170 -6.34 10.28 -14.16
CA ALA A 170 -5.08 9.73 -14.68
C ALA A 170 -5.31 9.05 -16.05
N ARG A 171 -6.29 8.15 -16.13
CA ARG A 171 -6.65 7.45 -17.38
C ARG A 171 -7.08 8.41 -18.49
N GLY A 172 -7.80 9.48 -18.16
CA GLY A 172 -8.27 10.48 -19.12
C GLY A 172 -7.14 11.20 -19.87
N VAL A 173 -5.95 11.31 -19.27
CA VAL A 173 -4.78 11.98 -19.85
C VAL A 173 -3.61 11.02 -20.15
N GLY A 174 -3.83 9.71 -20.06
CA GLY A 174 -2.78 8.71 -20.27
C GLY A 174 -1.72 8.65 -19.17
N ALA A 175 -2.02 9.19 -17.99
CA ALA A 175 -1.21 9.09 -16.78
C ALA A 175 -1.57 7.83 -15.97
N VAL A 176 -0.76 7.54 -14.95
CA VAL A 176 -1.00 6.50 -13.95
C VAL A 176 -1.08 7.11 -12.56
N PHE A 177 -1.84 6.45 -11.68
CA PHE A 177 -1.88 6.74 -10.25
C PHE A 177 -1.50 5.49 -9.46
N TYR A 178 -0.60 5.63 -8.50
CA TYR A 178 -0.25 4.57 -7.54
C TYR A 178 0.36 5.15 -6.27
N LEU A 179 0.37 4.34 -5.21
CA LEU A 179 1.08 4.65 -3.97
C LEU A 179 2.40 3.88 -3.93
N ASP A 180 3.50 4.60 -3.78
CA ASP A 180 4.80 4.03 -3.47
C ASP A 180 4.98 4.03 -1.93
N PRO A 181 5.25 2.88 -1.28
CA PRO A 181 5.42 2.78 0.17
C PRO A 181 6.54 3.66 0.76
N GLY A 182 7.40 4.25 -0.08
CA GLY A 182 8.42 5.24 0.30
C GLY A 182 9.62 4.63 1.04
N PRO A 183 10.73 5.39 1.21
CA PRO A 183 11.97 4.86 1.75
C PRO A 183 11.95 4.68 3.29
N THR A 184 10.96 5.25 3.98
CA THR A 184 10.88 5.23 5.44
C THR A 184 9.48 4.84 5.91
N PRO A 185 9.33 3.95 6.90
CA PRO A 185 8.02 3.56 7.41
C PRO A 185 7.15 4.76 7.81
N GLY A 186 5.90 4.73 7.36
CA GLY A 186 4.88 5.74 7.69
C GLY A 186 4.88 6.93 6.74
N LYS A 187 5.67 6.89 5.66
CA LYS A 187 5.69 7.89 4.59
C LYS A 187 5.49 7.19 3.26
N SER A 188 4.43 7.53 2.53
CA SER A 188 4.14 6.95 1.22
C SER A 188 3.99 8.05 0.18
N LEU A 189 4.53 7.86 -1.01
CA LEU A 189 4.43 8.83 -2.11
C LEU A 189 3.23 8.47 -2.99
N ALA A 190 2.27 9.37 -3.12
CA ALA A 190 1.13 9.23 -4.01
C ALA A 190 1.47 9.87 -5.36
N TYR A 191 1.95 9.04 -6.29
CA TYR A 191 2.38 9.48 -7.61
C TYR A 191 1.20 9.55 -8.57
N TRP A 192 1.10 10.68 -9.28
CA TRP A 192 0.19 10.87 -10.40
C TRP A 192 0.97 11.50 -11.56
N GLY A 193 1.07 10.81 -12.69
CA GLY A 193 1.87 11.32 -13.81
C GLY A 193 2.14 10.28 -14.89
N PRO A 194 3.07 10.54 -15.82
CA PRO A 194 3.42 9.61 -16.88
C PRO A 194 3.82 8.23 -16.33
N ASP A 195 3.48 7.17 -17.06
CA ASP A 195 3.90 5.80 -16.74
C ASP A 195 5.41 5.63 -16.99
N ILE A 196 6.20 5.92 -15.96
CA ILE A 196 7.66 5.74 -15.98
C ILE A 196 8.07 4.30 -15.62
N SER A 197 7.16 3.48 -15.10
CA SER A 197 7.40 2.06 -14.82
C SER A 197 7.81 1.30 -16.08
N LYS A 198 7.25 1.66 -17.24
CA LYS A 198 7.64 1.11 -18.54
C LYS A 198 9.04 1.52 -19.01
N LEU A 199 9.59 2.61 -18.47
CA LEU A 199 10.87 3.19 -18.90
C LEU A 199 12.07 2.67 -18.10
N PHE A 200 11.87 2.25 -16.84
CA PHE A 200 12.98 1.99 -15.91
C PHE A 200 13.03 0.62 -15.22
N GLY A 201 12.02 -0.25 -15.32
CA GLY A 201 12.15 -1.59 -14.72
C GLY A 201 10.85 -2.35 -14.57
N SER A 202 10.94 -3.65 -14.86
CA SER A 202 9.88 -4.66 -14.90
C SER A 202 8.87 -4.60 -13.75
N PRO A 203 7.59 -4.97 -13.99
CA PRO A 203 6.54 -4.98 -12.98
C PRO A 203 7.01 -5.73 -11.74
N GLN A 204 6.95 -5.07 -10.58
CA GLN A 204 7.22 -5.71 -9.30
C GLN A 204 6.23 -6.86 -9.13
N SER A 205 6.69 -8.07 -9.47
CA SER A 205 5.91 -9.29 -9.32
C SER A 205 5.62 -9.50 -7.83
N ALA A 206 4.49 -10.13 -7.52
CA ALA A 206 4.09 -10.37 -6.14
C ALA A 206 5.26 -10.93 -5.32
N LEU A 207 5.63 -10.24 -4.25
CA LEU A 207 6.69 -10.64 -3.35
C LEU A 207 6.07 -11.54 -2.29
N THR A 208 6.30 -12.84 -2.42
CA THR A 208 5.92 -13.83 -1.40
C THR A 208 7.18 -14.30 -0.68
N ILE A 209 7.24 -14.05 0.61
CA ILE A 209 8.29 -14.53 1.51
C ILE A 209 7.67 -15.61 2.39
N ASN A 210 7.92 -16.86 2.02
CA ASN A 210 7.71 -18.00 2.91
C ASN A 210 8.96 -18.16 3.77
N PHE A 211 8.79 -18.20 5.09
CA PHE A 211 9.88 -18.47 6.04
C PHE A 211 10.28 -19.96 6.07
N ASP A 212 9.56 -20.81 5.31
CA ASP A 212 9.56 -22.27 5.45
C ASP A 212 10.17 -22.98 4.21
N ALA A 213 11.08 -22.31 3.49
CA ALA A 213 12.00 -22.89 2.47
C ALA A 213 11.69 -22.74 0.97
N ASN A 214 10.96 -21.71 0.51
CA ASN A 214 11.03 -21.27 -0.90
C ASN A 214 10.66 -19.79 -1.05
N THR A 215 11.66 -18.93 -1.24
CA THR A 215 11.47 -17.50 -1.54
C THR A 215 11.61 -17.28 -3.06
N ASN A 216 10.62 -16.68 -3.71
CA ASN A 216 10.79 -16.19 -5.07
C ASN A 216 11.17 -14.70 -4.99
N ARG A 217 12.46 -14.37 -5.16
CA ARG A 217 12.91 -12.98 -5.36
C ARG A 217 13.31 -12.76 -6.81
N ARG A 218 12.72 -11.75 -7.45
CA ARG A 218 13.33 -11.06 -8.60
C ARG A 218 13.38 -9.56 -8.31
N SER A 219 14.41 -9.14 -7.59
CA SER A 219 14.80 -7.72 -7.53
C SER A 219 15.76 -7.47 -8.68
N CYS A 220 15.32 -6.77 -9.72
CA CYS A 220 16.21 -6.24 -10.75
C CYS A 220 16.46 -4.76 -10.44
N LEU A 221 17.53 -4.48 -9.69
CA LEU A 221 18.16 -3.16 -9.67
C LEU A 221 19.20 -3.17 -10.79
N THR A 222 19.03 -2.27 -11.76
CA THR A 222 19.97 -2.06 -12.86
C THR A 222 21.33 -1.66 -12.33
N THR A 223 22.25 -2.62 -12.21
CA THR A 223 23.65 -2.51 -12.66
C THR A 223 24.24 -3.91 -12.68
N GLY A 224 24.62 -4.39 -13.87
CA GLY A 224 24.90 -5.80 -14.10
C GLY A 224 26.11 -6.32 -13.33
N VAL A 225 25.90 -7.35 -12.51
CA VAL A 225 26.79 -8.51 -12.32
C VAL A 225 25.90 -9.69 -11.89
N ALA A 226 26.12 -10.87 -12.48
CA ALA A 226 25.42 -12.10 -12.16
C ALA A 226 25.60 -12.50 -10.68
N CYS A 227 24.56 -13.05 -10.05
CA CYS A 227 24.71 -13.79 -8.79
C CYS A 227 23.96 -15.13 -8.86
N ASP A 228 24.78 -16.18 -8.93
CA ASP A 228 24.47 -17.57 -8.69
C ASP A 228 24.05 -17.78 -7.21
N VAL A 229 23.11 -18.69 -6.95
CA VAL A 229 22.71 -19.06 -5.59
C VAL A 229 22.88 -20.56 -5.42
N SER A 230 24.03 -20.94 -4.84
CA SER A 230 24.21 -22.22 -4.17
C SER A 230 23.94 -22.01 -2.67
N MET A 231 23.03 -22.80 -2.10
CA MET A 231 22.86 -22.90 -0.65
C MET A 231 23.05 -24.36 -0.22
N ARG A 232 24.02 -24.56 0.68
CA ARG A 232 23.96 -25.58 1.73
C ARG A 232 23.38 -24.93 2.98
#